data_AF-V5G2Z5-F1
#
_entry.id   AF-V5G2Z5-F1
#
_cell.length_a   1.000
_cell.length_b   1.000
_cell.length_c   1.000
_cell.angle_alpha   90.00
_cell.angle_beta   90.00
_cell.angle_gamma   90.00
#
_symmetry.space_group_name_H-M   'P 1'
#
loop_
_entity.id
_entity.type
_entity.pdbx_description
1 polymer ?
#
loop_
_entity_poly.entity_id
_entity_poly.type
_entity_poly.pdbx_seq_one_letter_code
_entity_poly.pdbx_strand_id
1 'polypeptide(L)'
;MASSLNIDLSPLQPLEIRDMVRTFNSLPQPATTPSGLLNHWYFSIRHVPLSPPGDLVYFIHPPSGLIHCEGPYAMLNLHSPEDQAEVVAPLLLKAVVHGLGGGPNGERVPERLLSVPFSWSTKNQALAEALGKKLEIMGVRKELCSITWGNAFEEMVADESWSVLLQSLARLKQADTTAEHQQFSFPGPNGQFCHGCKKLFPLSAPLHPCPGCRDVYYCSRDCQFLDTPNHRQICGGPSSAIPENDVIPGFEISGMSASQYYNAIPYRVPEARALARSLNLTLPNGRGNNTAIGPLRRLIITGEDTPENLELLFGPNWKESTSRAHERIRLEVILRPPPGSTSHGRYASMDAESPAWSPRAANDTERRKVRTIRDIQFIVRNNPGKEVQHLLPSFGYGEEELQTLCQLAVDTMDQGILNGLTASGLGIRTVGSSSSATEGR
;
A
#
# COMPACT_ATOMS: atom_id res chain seq x y z
N MET A 1 -7.06 -14.71 -29.35
CA MET A 1 -8.16 -13.73 -29.25
C MET A 1 -8.32 -13.37 -27.79
N ALA A 2 -7.56 -12.39 -27.31
CA ALA A 2 -7.75 -11.84 -25.97
C ALA A 2 -9.02 -11.00 -26.01
N SER A 3 -9.96 -11.29 -25.11
CA SER A 3 -11.18 -10.51 -24.96
C SER A 3 -10.79 -9.12 -24.46
N SER A 4 -10.66 -8.17 -25.39
CA SER A 4 -10.63 -6.75 -25.08
C SER A 4 -11.82 -6.47 -24.17
N LEU A 5 -11.56 -6.05 -22.93
CA LEU A 5 -12.59 -5.47 -22.07
C LEU A 5 -13.05 -4.20 -22.80
N ASN A 6 -14.07 -4.32 -23.64
CA ASN A 6 -14.81 -3.17 -24.17
C ASN A 6 -15.46 -2.52 -22.95
N ILE A 7 -14.77 -1.55 -22.38
CA ILE A 7 -15.33 -0.65 -21.37
C ILE A 7 -16.39 0.14 -22.12
N ASP A 8 -17.65 -0.19 -21.87
CA ASP A 8 -18.78 0.53 -22.44
C ASP A 8 -18.74 1.98 -21.94
N LEU A 9 -18.37 2.89 -22.85
CA LEU A 9 -18.33 4.33 -22.59
C LEU A 9 -19.71 4.98 -22.71
N SER A 10 -20.78 4.18 -22.87
CA SER A 10 -22.13 4.69 -22.90
C SER A 10 -22.47 5.32 -21.55
N PRO A 11 -23.11 6.50 -21.54
CA PRO A 11 -23.63 7.07 -20.31
C PRO A 11 -24.55 6.05 -19.62
N LEU A 12 -24.34 5.86 -18.31
CA LEU A 12 -25.14 4.97 -17.47
C LEU A 12 -26.63 5.26 -17.71
N GLN A 13 -27.41 4.21 -17.99
CA GLN A 13 -28.80 4.42 -18.33
C GLN A 13 -29.56 4.96 -17.10
N PRO A 14 -30.56 5.85 -17.28
CA PRO A 14 -31.30 6.43 -16.15
C PRO A 14 -31.92 5.39 -15.20
N LEU A 15 -32.33 4.24 -15.73
CA LEU A 15 -32.84 3.11 -14.92
C LEU A 15 -31.76 2.51 -14.02
N GLU A 16 -30.54 2.34 -14.53
CA GLU A 16 -29.41 1.81 -13.77
C GLU A 16 -29.02 2.77 -12.63
N ILE A 17 -29.03 4.08 -12.89
CA ILE A 17 -28.75 5.10 -11.88
C ILE A 17 -29.74 5.01 -10.72
N ARG A 18 -31.04 4.85 -11.02
CA ARG A 18 -32.08 4.75 -9.99
C ARG A 18 -31.91 3.52 -9.11
N ASP A 19 -31.53 2.38 -9.70
CA ASP A 19 -31.29 1.16 -8.94
C ASP A 19 -29.98 1.22 -8.13
N MET A 20 -28.95 1.90 -8.64
CA MET A 20 -27.73 2.21 -7.88
C MET A 20 -28.02 3.10 -6.68
N VAL A 21 -28.79 4.18 -6.84
CA VAL A 21 -29.18 5.05 -5.70
C VAL A 21 -29.96 4.26 -4.65
N ARG A 22 -30.93 3.42 -5.08
CA ARG A 22 -31.70 2.58 -4.15
C ARG A 22 -30.78 1.65 -3.36
N THR A 23 -29.85 0.99 -4.05
CA THR A 23 -28.89 0.06 -3.45
C THR A 23 -27.97 0.80 -2.49
N PHE A 24 -27.34 1.90 -2.94
CA PHE A 24 -26.46 2.74 -2.15
C PHE A 24 -27.14 3.24 -0.86
N ASN A 25 -28.39 3.72 -0.95
CA ASN A 25 -29.13 4.18 0.22
C ASN A 25 -29.47 3.05 1.21
N SER A 26 -29.55 1.80 0.75
CA SER A 26 -29.83 0.64 1.61
C SER A 26 -28.60 0.09 2.34
N LEU A 27 -27.39 0.48 1.91
CA LEU A 27 -26.15 0.02 2.53
C LEU A 27 -25.95 0.68 3.91
N PRO A 28 -25.41 -0.06 4.90
CA PRO A 28 -25.07 0.47 6.21
C PRO A 28 -24.01 1.58 6.13
N GLN A 29 -24.04 2.51 7.08
CA GLN A 29 -23.09 3.62 7.22
C GLN A 29 -22.37 3.55 8.58
N PRO A 30 -21.49 2.57 8.80
CA PRO A 30 -20.76 2.47 10.05
C PRO A 30 -19.71 3.58 10.13
N ALA A 31 -19.53 4.15 11.33
CA ALA A 31 -18.50 5.16 11.58
C ALA A 31 -17.08 4.62 11.38
N THR A 32 -16.88 3.32 11.57
CA THR A 32 -15.61 2.64 11.39
C THR A 32 -15.72 1.48 10.41
N THR A 33 -14.62 1.17 9.73
CA THR A 33 -14.47 -0.02 8.90
C THR A 33 -14.43 -1.28 9.78
N PRO A 34 -14.56 -2.49 9.20
CA PRO A 34 -14.38 -3.74 9.97
C PRO A 34 -13.04 -3.87 10.70
N SER A 35 -12.01 -3.14 10.25
CA SER A 35 -10.69 -3.08 10.90
C SER A 35 -10.60 -2.03 12.02
N GLY A 36 -11.71 -1.36 12.37
CA GLY A 36 -11.75 -0.32 13.40
C GLY A 36 -11.19 1.04 12.97
N LEU A 37 -10.85 1.22 11.70
CA LEU A 37 -10.38 2.52 11.17
C LEU A 37 -11.57 3.42 10.88
N LEU A 38 -11.41 4.74 10.95
CA LEU A 38 -12.45 5.69 10.58
C LEU A 38 -12.87 5.46 9.12
N ASN A 39 -14.17 5.23 8.86
CA ASN A 39 -14.70 4.98 7.51
C ASN A 39 -14.83 6.28 6.71
N HIS A 40 -13.70 6.94 6.47
CA HIS A 40 -13.59 8.20 5.75
C HIS A 40 -12.85 7.99 4.42
N TRP A 41 -13.44 8.48 3.33
CA TRP A 41 -12.89 8.31 1.99
C TRP A 41 -12.54 9.66 1.35
N TYR A 42 -11.35 9.75 0.76
CA TYR A 42 -10.95 10.91 -0.04
C TYR A 42 -11.05 10.54 -1.52
N PHE A 43 -11.54 11.47 -2.35
CA PHE A 43 -11.54 11.28 -3.80
C PHE A 43 -11.03 12.50 -4.57
N SER A 44 -10.50 12.23 -5.75
CA SER A 44 -9.94 13.23 -6.68
C SER A 44 -10.13 12.78 -8.13
N ILE A 45 -10.26 13.74 -9.05
CA ILE A 45 -10.20 13.47 -10.50
C ILE A 45 -8.73 13.49 -10.93
N ARG A 46 -8.25 12.42 -11.57
CA ARG A 46 -6.85 12.28 -11.98
C ARG A 46 -6.73 11.93 -13.45
N HIS A 47 -5.89 12.66 -14.17
CA HIS A 47 -5.58 12.37 -15.56
C HIS A 47 -4.67 11.16 -15.69
N VAL A 48 -4.97 10.26 -16.64
CA VAL A 48 -4.12 9.13 -17.00
C VAL A 48 -3.71 9.23 -18.47
N PRO A 49 -2.41 9.19 -18.78
CA PRO A 49 -1.90 9.24 -20.15
C PRO A 49 -2.02 7.87 -20.85
N LEU A 50 -3.21 7.25 -20.79
CA LEU A 50 -3.55 6.09 -21.60
C LEU A 50 -3.69 6.49 -23.07
N SER A 51 -3.83 5.50 -23.94
CA SER A 51 -4.11 5.73 -25.36
C SER A 51 -5.41 4.98 -25.69
N PRO A 52 -6.57 5.66 -25.73
CA PRO A 52 -6.76 7.11 -25.60
C PRO A 52 -6.57 7.64 -24.16
N PRO A 53 -6.16 8.91 -23.98
CA PRO A 53 -6.03 9.52 -22.67
C PRO A 53 -7.40 9.72 -22.04
N GLY A 54 -7.47 9.72 -20.71
CA GLY A 54 -8.71 9.94 -20.00
C GLY A 54 -8.49 10.18 -18.52
N ASP A 55 -9.55 10.56 -17.83
CA ASP A 55 -9.54 10.89 -16.42
C ASP A 55 -10.23 9.79 -15.62
N LEU A 56 -9.72 9.53 -14.42
CA LEU A 56 -10.28 8.59 -13.45
C LEU A 56 -10.82 9.34 -12.25
N VAL A 57 -11.94 8.87 -11.71
CA VAL A 57 -12.34 9.19 -10.33
C VAL A 57 -11.53 8.27 -9.42
N TYR A 58 -10.53 8.83 -8.77
CA TYR A 58 -9.61 8.13 -7.88
C TYR A 58 -10.09 8.22 -6.43
N PHE A 59 -10.33 7.07 -5.81
CA PHE A 59 -10.74 6.90 -4.42
C PHE A 59 -9.58 6.37 -3.59
N ILE A 60 -9.45 6.88 -2.39
CA ILE A 60 -8.54 6.34 -1.39
C ILE A 60 -9.18 6.38 -0.01
N HIS A 61 -8.96 5.34 0.79
CA HIS A 61 -9.24 5.32 2.21
C HIS A 61 -7.93 5.64 2.96
N PRO A 62 -7.70 6.92 3.33
CA PRO A 62 -6.37 7.40 3.76
C PRO A 62 -5.75 6.59 4.91
N PRO A 63 -6.50 6.16 5.95
CA PRO A 63 -5.93 5.37 7.04
C PRO A 63 -5.38 3.99 6.62
N SER A 64 -5.92 3.41 5.55
CA SER A 64 -5.54 2.06 5.09
C SER A 64 -4.71 2.02 3.81
N GLY A 65 -4.72 3.10 3.03
CA GLY A 65 -4.16 3.12 1.68
C GLY A 65 -4.93 2.29 0.64
N LEU A 66 -6.14 1.80 0.97
CA LEU A 66 -6.99 1.10 0.00
C LEU A 66 -7.43 2.08 -1.10
N ILE A 67 -7.23 1.71 -2.36
CA ILE A 67 -7.54 2.54 -3.52
C ILE A 67 -8.62 1.90 -4.38
N HIS A 68 -9.41 2.73 -5.06
CA HIS A 68 -10.33 2.32 -6.12
C HIS A 68 -10.37 3.37 -7.24
N CYS A 69 -10.70 2.98 -8.46
CA CYS A 69 -10.78 3.88 -9.61
C CYS A 69 -12.01 3.59 -10.45
N GLU A 70 -12.68 4.64 -10.94
CA GLU A 70 -13.70 4.54 -11.98
C GLU A 70 -13.30 5.38 -13.19
N GLY A 71 -13.47 4.83 -14.40
CA GLY A 71 -13.10 5.49 -15.66
C GLY A 71 -12.58 4.52 -16.71
N PRO A 72 -12.03 5.04 -17.84
CA PRO A 72 -11.72 6.45 -18.12
C PRO A 72 -12.90 7.29 -18.65
N TYR A 73 -12.95 8.59 -18.30
CA TYR A 73 -13.88 9.60 -18.82
C TYR A 73 -13.17 10.95 -19.07
N ALA A 74 -13.70 11.83 -19.91
CA ALA A 74 -13.13 13.18 -20.15
C ALA A 74 -13.67 14.23 -19.17
N MET A 75 -13.42 14.04 -17.87
CA MET A 75 -13.99 14.87 -16.80
C MET A 75 -13.28 16.23 -16.62
N LEU A 76 -11.96 16.28 -16.77
CA LEU A 76 -11.18 17.51 -16.58
C LEU A 76 -11.41 18.52 -17.71
N ASN A 77 -11.93 18.07 -18.86
CA ASN A 77 -12.30 18.94 -19.98
C ASN A 77 -13.64 19.65 -19.78
N LEU A 78 -14.41 19.30 -18.74
CA LEU A 78 -15.69 19.91 -18.43
C LEU A 78 -15.47 21.27 -17.76
N HIS A 79 -16.18 22.29 -18.25
CA HIS A 79 -15.92 23.69 -17.92
C HIS A 79 -16.44 24.12 -16.55
N SER A 80 -17.46 23.44 -16.01
CA SER A 80 -18.08 23.79 -14.74
C SER A 80 -18.00 22.64 -13.72
N PRO A 81 -17.94 22.95 -12.41
CA PRO A 81 -18.09 21.96 -11.35
C PRO A 81 -19.41 21.18 -11.43
N GLU A 82 -20.48 21.82 -11.92
CA GLU A 82 -21.78 21.19 -12.15
C GLU A 82 -21.70 20.11 -13.24
N ASP A 83 -21.08 20.41 -14.38
CA ASP A 83 -20.87 19.43 -15.45
C ASP A 83 -19.99 18.26 -14.95
N GLN A 84 -18.95 18.56 -14.16
CA GLN A 84 -18.14 17.52 -13.53
C GLN A 84 -18.98 16.66 -12.58
N ALA A 85 -19.83 17.26 -11.77
CA ALA A 85 -20.71 16.55 -10.84
C ALA A 85 -21.70 15.62 -11.56
N GLU A 86 -22.23 16.02 -12.72
CA GLU A 86 -23.10 15.18 -13.57
C GLU A 86 -22.43 13.84 -13.94
N VAL A 87 -21.14 13.86 -14.22
CA VAL A 87 -20.36 12.65 -14.57
C VAL A 87 -19.86 11.91 -13.32
N VAL A 88 -19.37 12.64 -12.32
CA VAL A 88 -18.71 12.06 -11.14
C VAL A 88 -19.70 11.41 -10.17
N ALA A 89 -20.92 11.94 -10.01
CA ALA A 89 -21.90 11.38 -9.06
C ALA A 89 -22.30 9.93 -9.38
N PRO A 90 -22.68 9.56 -10.62
CA PRO A 90 -22.93 8.17 -10.97
C PRO A 90 -21.72 7.25 -10.73
N LEU A 91 -20.50 7.74 -10.98
CA LEU A 91 -19.28 6.97 -10.78
C LEU A 91 -18.98 6.73 -9.29
N LEU A 92 -19.25 7.71 -8.43
CA LEU A 92 -19.20 7.54 -6.98
C LEU A 92 -20.14 6.45 -6.48
N LEU A 93 -21.39 6.48 -6.93
CA LEU A 93 -22.38 5.47 -6.57
C LEU A 93 -21.96 4.09 -7.07
N LYS A 94 -21.49 4.01 -8.32
CA LYS A 94 -20.98 2.78 -8.93
C LYS A 94 -19.80 2.21 -8.16
N ALA A 95 -18.82 3.05 -7.80
CA ALA A 95 -17.66 2.65 -7.03
C ALA A 95 -18.04 1.99 -5.71
N VAL A 96 -19.00 2.55 -4.97
CA VAL A 96 -19.41 2.00 -3.67
C VAL A 96 -20.28 0.75 -3.83
N VAL A 97 -21.21 0.73 -4.79
CA VAL A 97 -22.14 -0.39 -4.98
C VAL A 97 -21.45 -1.61 -5.61
N HIS A 98 -20.48 -1.39 -6.50
CA HIS A 98 -19.86 -2.47 -7.29
C HIS A 98 -18.35 -2.61 -7.08
N GLY A 99 -17.64 -1.51 -6.87
CA GLY A 99 -16.18 -1.45 -6.93
C GLY A 99 -15.47 -1.81 -5.63
N LEU A 100 -15.88 -1.23 -4.50
CA LEU A 100 -15.24 -1.39 -3.20
C LEU A 100 -15.32 -2.82 -2.63
N GLY A 101 -16.12 -3.70 -3.24
CA GLY A 101 -16.22 -5.12 -2.92
C GLY A 101 -15.31 -6.04 -3.76
N GLY A 102 -14.57 -5.50 -4.73
CA GLY A 102 -13.69 -6.27 -5.61
C GLY A 102 -12.31 -6.52 -4.99
N GLY A 103 -11.84 -7.77 -5.05
CA GLY A 103 -10.45 -8.11 -4.78
C GLY A 103 -9.51 -7.57 -5.87
N PRO A 104 -8.19 -7.63 -5.67
CA PRO A 104 -7.18 -7.11 -6.60
C PRO A 104 -7.25 -7.71 -8.02
N ASN A 105 -7.92 -8.85 -8.19
CA ASN A 105 -8.12 -9.52 -9.49
C ASN A 105 -9.56 -9.35 -10.04
N GLY A 106 -10.35 -8.42 -9.52
CA GLY A 106 -11.76 -8.24 -9.90
C GLY A 106 -12.71 -9.32 -9.41
N GLU A 107 -12.20 -10.27 -8.61
CA GLU A 107 -13.00 -11.29 -7.96
C GLU A 107 -13.88 -10.65 -6.88
N ARG A 108 -15.20 -10.91 -6.93
CA ARG A 108 -16.13 -10.44 -5.90
C ARG A 108 -15.73 -11.08 -4.59
N VAL A 109 -15.32 -10.27 -3.61
CA VAL A 109 -15.08 -10.79 -2.27
C VAL A 109 -16.44 -11.20 -1.70
N PRO A 110 -16.66 -12.48 -1.35
CA PRO A 110 -17.97 -12.95 -0.90
C PRO A 110 -18.46 -12.15 0.30
N GLU A 111 -19.66 -11.57 0.18
CA GLU A 111 -20.47 -10.96 1.25
C GLU A 111 -19.70 -10.15 2.30
N ARG A 112 -18.65 -9.42 1.92
CA ARG A 112 -18.18 -8.34 2.79
C ARG A 112 -19.33 -7.35 2.94
N LEU A 113 -19.57 -6.94 4.18
CA LEU A 113 -20.55 -5.93 4.58
C LEU A 113 -20.28 -4.64 3.79
N LEU A 114 -20.82 -4.56 2.58
CA LEU A 114 -20.75 -3.36 1.76
C LEU A 114 -21.34 -2.24 2.61
N SER A 115 -20.58 -1.17 2.77
CA SER A 115 -20.98 -0.03 3.54
C SER A 115 -20.71 1.22 2.75
N VAL A 116 -21.61 2.20 2.84
CA VAL A 116 -21.28 3.54 2.36
C VAL A 116 -20.20 4.16 3.25
N PRO A 117 -19.41 5.10 2.72
CA PRO A 117 -18.55 5.94 3.54
C PRO A 117 -19.33 6.61 4.67
N PHE A 118 -18.74 6.68 5.87
CA PHE A 118 -19.31 7.50 6.94
C PHE A 118 -19.24 8.98 6.55
N SER A 119 -18.09 9.38 6.00
CA SER A 119 -17.87 10.69 5.41
C SER A 119 -16.91 10.57 4.22
N TRP A 120 -16.92 11.59 3.38
CA TRP A 120 -16.00 11.70 2.26
C TRP A 120 -15.64 13.13 1.93
N SER A 121 -14.44 13.31 1.38
CA SER A 121 -13.86 14.62 1.09
C SER A 121 -13.20 14.68 -0.28
N THR A 122 -13.02 15.90 -0.78
CA THR A 122 -12.21 16.19 -1.97
C THR A 122 -11.50 17.54 -1.82
N LYS A 123 -10.40 17.74 -2.56
CA LYS A 123 -9.66 19.02 -2.55
C LYS A 123 -10.46 20.17 -3.18
N ASN A 124 -11.26 19.89 -4.20
CA ASN A 124 -11.97 20.92 -4.96
C ASN A 124 -13.30 21.26 -4.27
N GLN A 125 -13.32 22.38 -3.53
CA GLN A 125 -14.51 22.82 -2.80
C GLN A 125 -15.72 23.04 -3.72
N ALA A 126 -15.54 23.67 -4.88
CA ALA A 126 -16.64 23.94 -5.80
C ALA A 126 -17.25 22.63 -6.35
N LEU A 127 -16.39 21.65 -6.65
CA LEU A 127 -16.85 20.30 -7.03
C LEU A 127 -17.57 19.61 -5.89
N ALA A 128 -17.08 19.70 -4.65
CA ALA A 128 -17.74 19.12 -3.48
C ALA A 128 -19.17 19.63 -3.31
N GLU A 129 -19.37 20.95 -3.44
CA GLU A 129 -20.68 21.61 -3.33
C GLU A 129 -21.61 21.20 -4.48
N ALA A 130 -21.13 21.23 -5.73
CA ALA A 130 -21.91 20.82 -6.90
C ALA A 130 -22.33 19.35 -6.81
N LEU A 131 -21.41 18.50 -6.36
CA LEU A 131 -21.62 17.07 -6.23
C LEU A 131 -22.60 16.73 -5.11
N GLY A 132 -22.54 17.43 -3.97
CA GLY A 132 -23.53 17.28 -2.90
C GLY A 132 -24.95 17.59 -3.38
N LYS A 133 -25.13 18.70 -4.11
CA LYS A 133 -26.42 19.05 -4.75
C LYS A 133 -26.87 17.99 -5.74
N LYS A 134 -25.95 17.49 -6.57
CA LYS A 134 -26.25 16.47 -7.58
C LYS A 134 -26.70 15.15 -6.94
N LEU A 135 -26.02 14.68 -5.90
CA LEU A 135 -26.40 13.49 -5.15
C LEU A 135 -27.78 13.65 -4.50
N GLU A 136 -28.08 14.83 -3.95
CA GLU A 136 -29.41 15.13 -3.40
C GLU A 136 -30.50 15.06 -4.48
N ILE A 137 -30.28 15.64 -5.66
CA ILE A 137 -31.20 15.56 -6.81
C ILE A 137 -31.41 14.10 -7.25
N MET A 138 -30.37 13.27 -7.20
CA MET A 138 -30.45 11.84 -7.53
C MET A 138 -31.22 11.03 -6.47
N GLY A 139 -31.51 11.60 -5.31
CA GLY A 139 -32.25 10.95 -4.23
C GLY A 139 -31.36 10.22 -3.22
N VAL A 140 -30.08 10.58 -3.12
CA VAL A 140 -29.17 10.06 -2.08
C VAL A 140 -29.56 10.63 -0.70
N ARG A 141 -29.34 9.86 0.37
CA ARG A 141 -29.61 10.29 1.75
C ARG A 141 -28.86 11.59 2.09
N LYS A 142 -29.52 12.54 2.78
CA LYS A 142 -29.01 13.90 3.04
C LYS A 142 -27.66 13.89 3.77
N GLU A 143 -27.47 12.98 4.70
CA GLU A 143 -26.21 12.84 5.46
C GLU A 143 -25.02 12.43 4.58
N LEU A 144 -25.25 11.80 3.42
CA LEU A 144 -24.21 11.40 2.46
C LEU A 144 -23.97 12.45 1.37
N CYS A 145 -24.89 13.40 1.21
CA CYS A 145 -24.72 14.53 0.29
C CYS A 145 -23.75 15.59 0.83
N SER A 146 -23.36 15.51 2.11
CA SER A 146 -22.36 16.41 2.70
C SER A 146 -20.95 15.91 2.37
N ILE A 147 -20.34 16.53 1.35
CA ILE A 147 -18.96 16.27 0.96
C ILE A 147 -18.08 17.38 1.53
N THR A 148 -17.12 17.01 2.37
CA THR A 148 -16.27 17.99 3.05
C THR A 148 -15.06 18.36 2.21
N TRP A 149 -14.45 19.48 2.55
CA TRP A 149 -13.16 19.85 1.99
C TRP A 149 -12.06 18.97 2.59
N GLY A 150 -11.25 18.34 1.73
CA GLY A 150 -10.16 17.47 2.14
C GLY A 150 -8.98 18.25 2.72
N ASN A 151 -8.26 17.64 3.66
CA ASN A 151 -7.07 18.26 4.26
C ASN A 151 -5.78 17.89 3.49
N ALA A 152 -4.69 18.58 3.82
CA ALA A 152 -3.39 18.38 3.16
C ALA A 152 -2.83 16.96 3.35
N PHE A 153 -3.15 16.30 4.47
CA PHE A 153 -2.71 14.92 4.72
C PHE A 153 -3.40 13.93 3.77
N GLU A 154 -4.71 14.07 3.58
CA GLU A 154 -5.49 13.22 2.65
C GLU A 154 -4.99 13.36 1.21
N GLU A 155 -4.71 14.60 0.79
CA GLU A 155 -4.14 14.87 -0.53
C GLU A 155 -2.75 14.25 -0.69
N MET A 156 -1.87 14.40 0.29
CA MET A 156 -0.52 13.82 0.27
C MET A 156 -0.59 12.29 0.11
N VAL A 157 -1.44 11.62 0.90
CA VAL A 157 -1.63 10.16 0.82
C VAL A 157 -2.21 9.75 -0.54
N ALA A 158 -3.12 10.55 -1.09
CA ALA A 158 -3.67 10.33 -2.43
C ALA A 158 -2.59 10.46 -3.52
N ASP A 159 -1.73 11.47 -3.46
CA ASP A 159 -0.63 11.71 -4.42
C ASP A 159 0.44 10.63 -4.38
N GLU A 160 0.84 10.19 -3.18
CA GLU A 160 1.80 9.10 -3.00
C GLU A 160 1.28 7.80 -3.61
N SER A 161 0.04 7.43 -3.25
CA SER A 161 -0.60 6.22 -3.74
C SER A 161 -0.88 6.27 -5.25
N TRP A 162 -1.25 7.44 -5.76
CA TRP A 162 -1.45 7.67 -7.19
C TRP A 162 -0.17 7.49 -8.01
N SER A 163 0.96 7.95 -7.48
CA SER A 163 2.28 7.79 -8.13
C SER A 163 2.65 6.32 -8.29
N VAL A 164 2.34 5.48 -7.29
CA VAL A 164 2.55 4.03 -7.35
C VAL A 164 1.64 3.38 -8.40
N LEU A 165 0.38 3.81 -8.47
CA LEU A 165 -0.57 3.32 -9.49
C LEU A 165 -0.12 3.69 -10.91
N LEU A 166 0.28 4.95 -11.15
CA LEU A 166 0.78 5.39 -12.45
C LEU A 166 2.03 4.64 -12.90
N GLN A 167 2.98 4.40 -11.99
CA GLN A 167 4.16 3.60 -12.31
C GLN A 167 3.77 2.17 -12.71
N SER A 168 2.77 1.59 -12.05
CA SER A 168 2.26 0.26 -12.37
C SER A 168 1.59 0.22 -13.74
N LEU A 169 0.75 1.20 -14.07
CA LEU A 169 0.14 1.34 -15.39
C LEU A 169 1.18 1.55 -16.50
N ALA A 170 2.23 2.34 -16.24
CA ALA A 170 3.31 2.56 -17.19
C ALA A 170 4.08 1.26 -17.49
N ARG A 171 4.35 0.44 -16.47
CA ARG A 171 4.99 -0.87 -16.64
C ARG A 171 4.13 -1.83 -17.47
N LEU A 172 2.82 -1.87 -17.23
CA LEU A 172 1.89 -2.69 -18.01
C LEU A 172 1.89 -2.28 -19.49
N LYS A 173 1.84 -0.97 -19.78
CA LYS A 173 1.92 -0.44 -21.15
C LYS A 173 3.22 -0.84 -21.85
N GLN A 174 4.34 -0.80 -21.13
CA GLN A 174 5.65 -1.21 -21.68
C GLN A 174 5.70 -2.71 -21.98
N ALA A 175 5.10 -3.55 -21.12
CA ALA A 175 5.02 -4.99 -21.36
C ALA A 175 4.26 -5.31 -22.66
N ASP A 176 3.10 -4.70 -22.90
CA ASP A 176 2.30 -4.92 -24.13
C ASP A 176 3.05 -4.50 -25.39
N THR A 177 3.78 -3.38 -25.34
CA THR A 177 4.52 -2.85 -26.51
C THR A 177 5.64 -3.80 -26.94
N THR A 178 6.23 -4.56 -26.00
CA THR A 178 7.29 -5.53 -26.31
C THR A 178 6.77 -6.84 -26.92
N ALA A 179 5.48 -7.14 -26.80
CA ALA A 179 4.88 -8.35 -27.35
C ALA A 179 4.55 -8.24 -28.86
N GLU A 180 4.39 -7.03 -29.41
CA GLU A 180 3.91 -6.84 -30.80
C GLU A 180 5.02 -6.73 -31.88
N HIS A 181 6.31 -6.75 -31.54
CA HIS A 181 7.41 -6.58 -32.53
C HIS A 181 8.20 -7.84 -32.90
N GLN A 182 7.77 -9.05 -32.52
CA GLN A 182 8.29 -10.30 -33.10
C GLN A 182 7.32 -10.89 -34.12
N GLN A 183 7.31 -10.29 -35.30
CA GLN A 183 6.67 -10.85 -36.50
C GLN A 183 7.51 -12.04 -37.02
N PHE A 184 7.48 -13.16 -36.30
CA PHE A 184 7.98 -14.44 -36.81
C PHE A 184 6.95 -15.02 -37.78
N SER A 185 7.37 -15.25 -39.01
CA SER A 185 6.60 -16.01 -40.00
C SER A 185 6.30 -17.40 -39.43
N PHE A 186 5.03 -17.71 -39.20
CA PHE A 186 4.63 -19.04 -38.76
C PHE A 186 4.95 -20.07 -39.85
N PRO A 187 5.75 -21.11 -39.56
CA PRO A 187 5.90 -22.26 -40.45
C PRO A 187 4.58 -23.04 -40.47
N GLY A 188 4.26 -23.66 -41.60
CA GLY A 188 3.03 -24.44 -41.80
C GLY A 188 2.78 -25.52 -40.73
N PRO A 189 1.56 -26.07 -40.66
CA PRO A 189 0.96 -26.75 -39.50
C PRO A 189 1.62 -28.05 -38.99
N ASN A 190 2.79 -28.46 -39.50
CA ASN A 190 3.35 -29.80 -39.30
C ASN A 190 4.77 -29.84 -38.70
N GLY A 191 5.25 -28.75 -38.08
CA GLY A 191 6.56 -28.70 -37.44
C GLY A 191 6.49 -28.27 -35.97
N GLN A 192 7.30 -28.87 -35.10
CA GLN A 192 7.53 -28.38 -33.75
C GLN A 192 8.87 -27.64 -33.72
N PHE A 193 8.98 -26.53 -33.00
CA PHE A 193 10.25 -25.81 -32.86
C PHE A 193 10.85 -26.02 -31.47
N CYS A 194 12.18 -26.16 -31.43
CA CYS A 194 12.92 -26.15 -30.18
C CYS A 194 12.95 -24.73 -29.62
N HIS A 195 12.51 -24.54 -28.38
CA HIS A 195 12.51 -23.23 -27.74
C HIS A 195 13.91 -22.69 -27.45
N GLY A 196 14.92 -23.56 -27.30
CA GLY A 196 16.32 -23.14 -27.11
C GLY A 196 17.00 -22.68 -28.39
N CYS A 197 17.14 -23.57 -29.38
CA CYS A 197 17.87 -23.25 -30.63
C CYS A 197 17.02 -22.64 -31.74
N LYS A 198 15.69 -22.52 -31.54
CA LYS A 198 14.70 -21.99 -32.51
C LYS A 198 14.66 -22.73 -33.86
N LYS A 199 15.28 -23.91 -33.96
CA LYS A 199 15.21 -24.76 -35.16
C LYS A 199 13.88 -25.51 -35.20
N LEU A 200 13.35 -25.67 -36.41
CA LEU A 200 12.20 -26.52 -36.73
C LEU A 200 12.62 -27.99 -36.79
N PHE A 201 11.81 -28.85 -36.18
CA PHE A 201 11.96 -30.29 -36.20
C PHE A 201 10.70 -30.93 -36.82
N PRO A 202 10.88 -31.99 -37.63
CA PRO A 202 9.76 -32.77 -38.13
C PRO A 202 9.04 -33.47 -36.96
N LEU A 203 7.72 -33.69 -37.07
CA LEU A 203 6.93 -34.41 -36.06
C LEU A 203 7.47 -35.82 -35.73
N SER A 204 8.27 -36.41 -36.62
CA SER A 204 8.95 -37.70 -36.40
C SER A 204 10.16 -37.61 -35.46
N ALA A 205 10.63 -36.42 -35.11
CA ALA A 205 11.73 -36.19 -34.17
C ALA A 205 11.17 -35.64 -32.85
N PRO A 206 10.94 -36.50 -31.84
CA PRO A 206 10.30 -36.09 -30.59
C PRO A 206 11.18 -35.10 -29.83
N LEU A 207 10.61 -33.94 -29.50
CA LEU A 207 11.24 -32.96 -28.62
C LEU A 207 10.94 -33.28 -27.14
N HIS A 208 11.83 -32.89 -26.25
CA HIS A 208 11.68 -33.04 -24.81
C HIS A 208 10.85 -31.89 -24.24
N PRO A 209 9.69 -32.15 -23.61
CA PRO A 209 8.91 -31.10 -22.95
C PRO A 209 9.62 -30.60 -21.68
N CYS A 210 9.39 -29.34 -21.32
CA CYS A 210 9.82 -28.81 -20.04
C CYS A 210 9.21 -29.64 -18.89
N PRO A 211 9.99 -30.11 -17.90
CA PRO A 211 9.49 -30.92 -16.79
C PRO A 211 8.56 -30.13 -15.86
N GLY A 212 8.66 -28.80 -15.87
CA GLY A 212 7.80 -27.91 -15.09
C GLY A 212 6.43 -27.70 -15.74
N CYS A 213 6.36 -26.84 -16.75
CA CYS A 213 5.10 -26.45 -17.39
C CYS A 213 4.59 -27.47 -18.43
N ARG A 214 5.47 -28.26 -19.04
CA ARG A 214 5.19 -29.15 -20.19
C ARG A 214 4.68 -28.46 -21.46
N ASP A 215 4.60 -27.14 -21.47
CA ASP A 215 4.08 -26.34 -22.59
C ASP A 215 5.15 -25.96 -23.63
N VAL A 216 6.43 -26.04 -23.28
CA VAL A 216 7.55 -25.76 -24.18
C VAL A 216 8.41 -27.00 -24.43
N TYR A 217 9.05 -27.06 -25.59
CA TYR A 217 9.75 -28.25 -26.09
C TYR A 217 11.18 -27.95 -26.54
N TYR A 218 12.11 -28.88 -26.29
CA TYR A 218 13.54 -28.75 -26.55
C TYR A 218 14.12 -29.94 -27.31
N CYS A 219 15.01 -29.70 -28.26
CA CYS A 219 15.69 -30.78 -29.00
C CYS A 219 16.83 -31.44 -28.22
N SER A 220 17.28 -30.80 -27.14
CA SER A 220 18.32 -31.32 -26.25
C SER A 220 18.23 -30.66 -24.88
N ARG A 221 18.87 -31.27 -23.88
CA ARG A 221 19.00 -30.70 -22.53
C ARG A 221 19.79 -29.38 -22.54
N ASP A 222 20.76 -29.24 -23.45
CA ASP A 222 21.51 -27.99 -23.61
C ASP A 222 20.60 -26.84 -24.09
N CYS A 223 19.71 -27.13 -25.04
CA CYS A 223 18.73 -26.14 -25.49
C CYS A 223 17.75 -25.74 -24.38
N GLN A 224 17.39 -26.68 -23.51
CA GLN A 224 16.58 -26.37 -22.33
C GLN A 224 17.35 -25.49 -21.33
N PHE A 225 18.61 -25.80 -21.06
CA PHE A 225 19.46 -25.03 -20.14
C PHE A 225 19.69 -23.60 -20.67
N LEU A 226 19.98 -23.46 -21.96
CA LEU A 226 20.13 -22.16 -22.62
C LEU A 226 18.86 -21.30 -22.56
N ASP A 227 17.68 -21.91 -22.66
CA ASP A 227 16.40 -21.19 -22.60
C ASP A 227 15.90 -20.98 -21.15
N THR A 228 16.51 -21.65 -20.16
CA THR A 228 16.06 -21.61 -18.76
C THR A 228 15.92 -20.18 -18.20
N PRO A 229 16.85 -19.24 -18.43
CA PRO A 229 16.71 -17.87 -17.89
C PRO A 229 15.45 -17.15 -18.39
N ASN A 230 15.09 -17.35 -19.66
CA ASN A 230 13.95 -16.72 -20.30
C ASN A 230 12.65 -17.46 -19.97
N HIS A 231 12.67 -18.80 -20.11
CA HIS A 231 11.50 -19.63 -19.88
C HIS A 231 11.08 -19.67 -18.41
N ARG A 232 12.02 -19.58 -17.46
CA ARG A 232 11.73 -19.62 -16.02
C ARG A 232 10.75 -18.54 -15.56
N GLN A 233 10.69 -17.40 -16.25
CA GLN A 233 9.77 -16.31 -15.91
C GLN A 233 8.30 -16.65 -16.21
N ILE A 234 8.07 -17.56 -17.15
CA ILE A 234 6.73 -17.97 -17.63
C ILE A 234 6.43 -19.45 -17.37
N CYS A 235 7.38 -20.20 -16.82
CA CYS A 235 7.19 -21.61 -16.49
C CYS A 235 6.24 -21.77 -15.29
N GLY A 236 5.00 -22.16 -15.56
CA GLY A 236 3.96 -22.36 -14.54
C GLY A 236 4.06 -23.66 -13.73
N GLY A 237 5.13 -24.46 -13.91
CA GLY A 237 5.31 -25.72 -13.21
C GLY A 237 5.77 -25.56 -11.76
N PRO A 238 5.43 -26.49 -10.85
CA PRO A 238 5.99 -26.53 -9.51
C PRO A 238 7.51 -26.70 -9.62
N SER A 239 8.24 -25.66 -9.26
CA SER A 239 9.69 -25.55 -9.38
C SER A 239 10.36 -26.75 -8.69
N SER A 240 10.73 -27.77 -9.46
CA SER A 240 11.52 -28.89 -8.97
C SER A 240 12.92 -28.36 -8.66
N ALA A 241 13.35 -28.59 -7.42
CA ALA A 241 14.59 -28.09 -6.85
C ALA A 241 15.82 -28.32 -7.74
N ILE A 242 16.68 -27.30 -7.85
CA ILE A 242 18.05 -27.39 -8.38
C ILE A 242 19.02 -27.11 -7.23
N PRO A 243 20.21 -27.76 -7.19
CA PRO A 243 21.04 -27.95 -6.00
C PRO A 243 21.70 -26.68 -5.48
N GLU A 244 22.02 -26.75 -4.19
CA GLU A 244 22.81 -25.81 -3.40
C GLU A 244 24.16 -25.49 -4.08
N ASN A 245 24.37 -24.22 -4.45
CA ASN A 245 25.64 -23.46 -4.38
C ASN A 245 25.93 -22.46 -5.51
N ASP A 246 25.04 -22.23 -6.48
CA ASP A 246 25.32 -21.20 -7.48
C ASP A 246 24.80 -19.81 -7.05
N VAL A 247 25.77 -18.96 -6.70
CA VAL A 247 25.64 -17.49 -6.66
C VAL A 247 24.86 -17.03 -7.89
N ILE A 248 23.69 -16.40 -7.70
CA ILE A 248 22.80 -15.91 -8.75
C ILE A 248 23.60 -14.99 -9.69
N PRO A 249 23.96 -15.40 -10.92
CA PRO A 249 24.70 -14.54 -11.83
C PRO A 249 23.75 -13.48 -12.40
N GLY A 250 24.07 -12.20 -12.20
CA GLY A 250 23.39 -11.08 -12.87
C GLY A 250 22.31 -10.36 -12.06
N PHE A 251 22.18 -10.61 -10.75
CA PHE A 251 21.35 -9.76 -9.90
C PHE A 251 22.23 -8.71 -9.21
N GLU A 252 22.22 -7.48 -9.72
CA GLU A 252 22.89 -6.35 -9.06
C GLU A 252 22.16 -6.04 -7.75
N ILE A 253 22.68 -6.53 -6.63
CA ILE A 253 22.19 -6.22 -5.28
C ILE A 253 22.43 -4.73 -4.96
N SER A 254 23.45 -4.14 -5.60
CA SER A 254 23.80 -2.72 -5.49
C SER A 254 22.68 -1.84 -6.05
N GLY A 255 21.89 -1.25 -5.15
CA GLY A 255 20.82 -0.30 -5.49
C GLY A 255 19.43 -0.72 -5.05
N MET A 256 19.25 -1.93 -4.53
CA MET A 256 17.97 -2.32 -3.93
C MET A 256 17.75 -1.58 -2.60
N SER A 257 16.54 -1.04 -2.41
CA SER A 257 16.10 -0.61 -1.09
C SER A 257 15.88 -1.81 -0.16
N ALA A 258 15.92 -1.62 1.16
CA ALA A 258 15.66 -2.70 2.10
C ALA A 258 14.32 -3.43 1.89
N SER A 259 13.27 -2.69 1.50
CA SER A 259 11.97 -3.30 1.21
C SER A 259 12.00 -4.13 -0.07
N GLN A 260 12.70 -3.66 -1.11
CA GLN A 260 12.89 -4.45 -2.35
C GLN A 260 13.70 -5.71 -2.07
N TYR A 261 14.78 -5.59 -1.29
CA TYR A 261 15.60 -6.72 -0.89
C TYR A 261 14.78 -7.74 -0.10
N TYR A 262 14.08 -7.30 0.96
CA TYR A 262 13.24 -8.17 1.78
C TYR A 262 12.19 -8.93 0.98
N ASN A 263 11.62 -8.28 -0.04
CA ASN A 263 10.61 -8.88 -0.91
C ASN A 263 11.17 -9.90 -1.91
N ALA A 264 12.43 -9.75 -2.34
CA ALA A 264 13.00 -10.50 -3.46
C ALA A 264 14.01 -11.59 -3.07
N ILE A 265 14.74 -11.42 -1.96
CA ILE A 265 15.95 -12.21 -1.68
C ILE A 265 15.78 -13.21 -0.51
N PRO A 266 15.31 -12.83 0.69
CA PRO A 266 15.31 -13.70 1.87
C PRO A 266 14.70 -15.09 1.67
N TYR A 267 13.60 -15.22 0.92
CA TYR A 267 12.96 -16.54 0.72
C TYR A 267 13.83 -17.54 -0.06
N ARG A 268 14.89 -17.06 -0.73
CA ARG A 268 15.85 -17.89 -1.47
C ARG A 268 17.06 -18.28 -0.61
N VAL A 269 17.34 -17.54 0.45
CA VAL A 269 18.50 -17.72 1.33
C VAL A 269 18.14 -18.70 2.46
N PRO A 270 18.79 -19.88 2.58
CA PRO A 270 18.47 -20.87 3.61
C PRO A 270 18.50 -20.32 5.04
N GLU A 271 19.49 -19.51 5.37
CA GLU A 271 19.70 -18.88 6.68
C GLU A 271 18.57 -17.89 6.99
N ALA A 272 18.21 -17.05 6.02
CA ALA A 272 17.11 -16.10 6.15
C ALA A 272 15.76 -16.81 6.35
N ARG A 273 15.52 -17.94 5.65
CA ARG A 273 14.33 -18.79 5.89
C ARG A 273 14.34 -19.42 7.27
N ALA A 274 15.50 -19.85 7.76
CA ALA A 274 15.63 -20.39 9.11
C ALA A 274 15.31 -19.33 10.16
N LEU A 275 15.88 -18.13 10.04
CA LEU A 275 15.59 -16.98 10.88
C LEU A 275 14.11 -16.57 10.80
N ALA A 276 13.53 -16.49 9.61
CA ALA A 276 12.11 -16.14 9.48
C ALA A 276 11.20 -17.16 10.17
N ARG A 277 11.50 -18.47 10.06
CA ARG A 277 10.75 -19.51 10.77
C ARG A 277 10.88 -19.37 12.30
N SER A 278 12.07 -19.11 12.82
CA SER A 278 12.25 -18.93 14.27
C SER A 278 11.52 -17.69 14.81
N LEU A 279 11.34 -16.68 13.95
CA LEU A 279 10.60 -15.44 14.25
C LEU A 279 9.09 -15.54 14.00
N ASN A 280 8.60 -16.68 13.50
CA ASN A 280 7.24 -16.84 12.97
C ASN A 280 6.88 -15.74 11.94
N LEU A 281 7.79 -15.48 11.00
CA LEU A 281 7.62 -14.59 9.86
C LEU A 281 7.36 -15.38 8.59
N THR A 282 6.35 -14.94 7.82
CA THR A 282 6.15 -15.42 6.45
C THR A 282 6.98 -14.55 5.51
N LEU A 283 7.97 -15.17 4.86
CA LEU A 283 8.76 -14.46 3.85
C LEU A 283 7.97 -14.32 2.54
N PRO A 284 7.97 -13.12 1.92
CA PRO A 284 7.40 -12.90 0.60
C PRO A 284 8.14 -13.76 -0.43
N ASN A 285 7.40 -14.33 -1.38
CA ASN A 285 7.94 -15.15 -2.47
C ASN A 285 8.26 -14.35 -3.74
N GLY A 286 8.58 -13.05 -3.59
CA GLY A 286 8.75 -12.11 -4.71
C GLY A 286 7.45 -11.54 -5.28
N ARG A 287 6.28 -11.94 -4.77
CA ARG A 287 4.98 -11.38 -5.14
C ARG A 287 4.41 -10.55 -3.98
N GLY A 288 4.20 -9.26 -4.22
CA GLY A 288 3.57 -8.35 -3.25
C GLY A 288 4.51 -7.26 -2.74
N ASN A 289 3.90 -6.15 -2.31
CA ASN A 289 4.58 -5.01 -1.69
C ASN A 289 4.44 -5.11 -0.16
N ASN A 290 5.12 -6.07 0.46
CA ASN A 290 5.16 -6.10 1.91
C ASN A 290 6.08 -4.99 2.43
N THR A 291 5.64 -4.30 3.47
CA THR A 291 6.44 -3.26 4.12
C THR A 291 7.51 -3.91 5.00
N ALA A 292 8.69 -3.30 5.08
CA ALA A 292 9.77 -3.77 5.95
C ALA A 292 9.45 -3.65 7.46
N ILE A 293 8.38 -2.94 7.83
CA ILE A 293 8.05 -2.59 9.22
C ILE A 293 7.70 -3.83 10.07
N GLY A 294 6.85 -4.72 9.56
CA GLY A 294 6.44 -5.93 10.31
C GLY A 294 7.62 -6.85 10.65
N PRO A 295 8.42 -7.25 9.64
CA PRO A 295 9.62 -8.07 9.85
C PRO A 295 10.66 -7.39 10.76
N LEU A 296 10.86 -6.07 10.58
CA LEU A 296 11.80 -5.29 11.40
C LEU A 296 11.35 -5.25 12.87
N ARG A 297 10.06 -5.02 13.10
CA ARG A 297 9.47 -5.07 14.44
C ARG A 297 9.62 -6.45 15.05
N ARG A 298 9.41 -7.52 14.28
CA ARG A 298 9.52 -8.89 14.78
C ARG A 298 10.93 -9.21 15.28
N LEU A 299 11.98 -8.81 14.54
CA LEU A 299 13.37 -8.92 15.02
C LEU A 299 13.58 -8.20 16.35
N ILE A 300 13.05 -6.97 16.47
CA ILE A 300 13.24 -6.14 17.66
C ILE A 300 12.54 -6.73 18.90
N ILE A 301 11.30 -7.22 18.77
CA ILE A 301 10.56 -7.78 19.92
C ILE A 301 11.10 -9.14 20.37
N THR A 302 11.73 -9.91 19.50
CA THR A 302 12.39 -11.17 19.87
C THR A 302 13.84 -10.97 20.33
N GLY A 303 14.41 -9.78 20.11
CA GLY A 303 15.81 -9.48 20.44
C GLY A 303 16.82 -9.97 19.41
N GLU A 304 16.34 -10.32 18.21
CA GLU A 304 17.13 -10.81 17.08
C GLU A 304 17.54 -9.67 16.12
N ASP A 305 17.39 -8.40 16.52
CA ASP A 305 17.75 -7.22 15.73
C ASP A 305 19.27 -6.95 15.67
N THR A 306 20.07 -7.98 15.42
CA THR A 306 21.52 -7.85 15.22
C THR A 306 21.84 -7.28 13.83
N PRO A 307 23.00 -6.62 13.64
CA PRO A 307 23.41 -6.14 12.32
C PRO A 307 23.41 -7.22 11.24
N GLU A 308 23.82 -8.44 11.60
CA GLU A 308 23.90 -9.59 10.70
C GLU A 308 22.51 -10.06 10.28
N ASN A 309 21.56 -10.16 11.22
CA ASN A 309 20.19 -10.53 10.93
C ASN A 309 19.45 -9.46 10.13
N LEU A 310 19.72 -8.18 10.40
CA LEU A 310 19.18 -7.05 9.65
C LEU A 310 19.71 -7.05 8.21
N GLU A 311 21.01 -7.27 8.02
CA GLU A 311 21.60 -7.41 6.68
C GLU A 311 21.07 -8.65 5.95
N LEU A 312 20.88 -9.76 6.65
CA LEU A 312 20.35 -10.99 6.09
C LEU A 312 18.91 -10.82 5.53
N LEU A 313 18.06 -10.06 6.22
CA LEU A 313 16.66 -9.85 5.80
C LEU A 313 16.46 -8.61 4.92
N PHE A 314 17.23 -7.55 5.10
CA PHE A 314 17.02 -6.25 4.45
C PHE A 314 18.17 -5.83 3.53
N GLY A 315 19.20 -6.66 3.41
CA GLY A 315 20.33 -6.44 2.51
C GLY A 315 21.40 -5.53 3.10
N PRO A 316 22.55 -5.39 2.39
CA PRO A 316 23.71 -4.66 2.89
C PRO A 316 23.44 -3.18 3.16
N ASN A 317 22.49 -2.58 2.42
CA ASN A 317 22.12 -1.17 2.52
C ASN A 317 20.95 -0.92 3.48
N TRP A 318 20.73 -1.80 4.46
CA TRP A 318 19.62 -1.67 5.39
C TRP A 318 19.76 -0.43 6.27
N LYS A 319 20.99 -0.01 6.59
CA LYS A 319 21.26 1.14 7.47
C LYS A 319 20.78 2.44 6.84
N GLU A 320 20.95 2.63 5.54
CA GLU A 320 20.54 3.85 4.84
C GLU A 320 19.02 3.95 4.76
N SER A 321 18.34 2.81 4.59
CA SER A 321 16.92 2.76 4.27
C SER A 321 16.00 2.49 5.46
N THR A 322 16.48 1.79 6.49
CA THR A 322 15.65 1.35 7.62
C THR A 322 16.18 1.76 9.00
N SER A 323 17.35 2.40 9.13
CA SER A 323 17.90 2.78 10.45
C SER A 323 16.95 3.65 11.26
N ARG A 324 16.34 4.68 10.65
CA ARG A 324 15.36 5.55 11.33
C ARG A 324 14.13 4.78 11.81
N ALA A 325 13.62 3.87 11.00
CA ALA A 325 12.49 3.01 11.36
C ALA A 325 12.88 2.02 12.47
N HIS A 326 14.06 1.41 12.38
CA HIS A 326 14.62 0.50 13.38
C HIS A 326 14.73 1.22 14.72
N GLU A 327 15.38 2.38 14.78
CA GLU A 327 15.53 3.16 16.00
C GLU A 327 14.17 3.54 16.61
N ARG A 328 13.24 4.03 15.80
CA ARG A 328 11.89 4.37 16.26
C ARG A 328 11.16 3.17 16.86
N ILE A 329 11.07 2.07 16.12
CA ILE A 329 10.39 0.85 16.58
C ILE A 329 11.07 0.30 17.83
N ARG A 330 12.40 0.41 17.90
CA ARG A 330 13.19 -0.02 19.05
C ARG A 330 12.83 0.75 20.31
N LEU A 331 12.72 2.08 20.23
CA LEU A 331 12.25 2.90 21.35
C LEU A 331 10.80 2.57 21.72
N GLU A 332 9.91 2.40 20.73
CA GLU A 332 8.51 1.97 20.96
C GLU A 332 8.45 0.65 21.74
N VAL A 333 9.21 -0.37 21.33
CA VAL A 333 9.23 -1.69 21.99
C VAL A 333 9.77 -1.61 23.42
N ILE A 334 10.80 -0.78 23.68
CA ILE A 334 11.33 -0.58 25.03
C ILE A 334 10.31 0.13 25.93
N LEU A 335 9.55 1.09 25.38
CA LEU A 335 8.52 1.82 26.12
C LEU A 335 7.36 0.95 26.57
N ARG A 336 7.07 -0.14 25.85
CA ARG A 336 5.93 -1.05 26.08
C ARG A 336 4.60 -0.29 26.15
N PRO A 337 4.11 0.23 25.02
CA PRO A 337 2.92 1.08 24.99
C PRO A 337 1.72 0.30 25.53
N PRO A 338 0.92 0.90 26.44
CA PRO A 338 -0.22 0.22 27.04
C PRO A 338 -1.35 0.03 26.02
N PRO A 339 -2.27 -0.94 26.25
CA PRO A 339 -3.55 -0.99 25.55
C PRO A 339 -4.24 0.38 25.58
N GLY A 340 -4.85 0.76 24.45
CA GLY A 340 -5.44 2.09 24.27
C GLY A 340 -4.48 3.14 23.70
N SER A 341 -3.17 2.89 23.66
CA SER A 341 -2.24 3.77 22.92
C SER A 341 -2.31 3.56 21.40
N THR A 342 -1.99 4.60 20.62
CA THR A 342 -1.94 4.53 19.15
C THR A 342 -0.92 3.49 18.69
N SER A 343 0.24 3.45 19.34
CA SER A 343 1.29 2.48 19.04
C SER A 343 0.82 1.05 19.33
N HIS A 344 0.14 0.82 20.46
CA HIS A 344 -0.41 -0.50 20.75
C HIS A 344 -1.45 -0.90 19.69
N GLY A 345 -2.41 -0.03 19.36
CA GLY A 345 -3.42 -0.31 18.33
C GLY A 345 -2.82 -0.60 16.95
N ARG A 346 -1.73 0.09 16.59
CA ARG A 346 -1.04 -0.09 15.31
C ARG A 346 -0.37 -1.46 15.19
N TYR A 347 0.19 -1.98 16.29
CA TYR A 347 1.06 -3.16 16.24
C TYR A 347 0.54 -4.39 16.97
N ALA A 348 -0.55 -4.30 17.74
CA ALA A 348 -1.08 -5.43 18.51
C ALA A 348 -1.32 -6.68 17.65
N SER A 349 -1.86 -6.51 16.44
CA SER A 349 -2.06 -7.62 15.49
C SER A 349 -0.73 -8.19 14.96
N MET A 350 0.28 -7.35 14.73
CA MET A 350 1.60 -7.79 14.29
C MET A 350 2.36 -8.54 15.40
N ASP A 351 2.10 -8.18 16.66
CA ASP A 351 2.77 -8.74 17.83
C ASP A 351 2.09 -10.02 18.33
N ALA A 352 0.81 -10.22 18.04
CA ALA A 352 -0.01 -11.33 18.55
C ALA A 352 0.56 -12.73 18.25
N GLU A 353 1.26 -12.87 17.12
CA GLU A 353 1.86 -14.14 16.69
C GLU A 353 3.36 -14.23 16.97
N SER A 354 3.92 -13.33 17.79
CA SER A 354 5.34 -13.39 18.14
C SER A 354 5.64 -14.61 19.01
N PRO A 355 6.68 -15.41 18.70
CA PRO A 355 7.04 -16.58 19.49
C PRO A 355 7.54 -16.20 20.90
N ALA A 356 8.10 -15.01 21.05
CA ALA A 356 8.57 -14.48 22.33
C ALA A 356 8.52 -12.95 22.34
N TRP A 357 8.43 -12.38 23.54
CA TRP A 357 8.70 -10.97 23.80
C TRP A 357 9.96 -10.85 24.64
N SER A 358 11.10 -10.86 23.97
CA SER A 358 12.45 -10.86 24.55
C SER A 358 13.34 -9.79 23.90
N PRO A 359 12.91 -8.51 23.82
CA PRO A 359 13.73 -7.48 23.22
C PRO A 359 15.07 -7.37 23.94
N ARG A 360 16.17 -7.19 23.19
CA ARG A 360 17.50 -7.01 23.80
C ARG A 360 17.50 -5.85 24.80
N ALA A 361 18.49 -5.81 25.69
CA ALA A 361 18.65 -4.69 26.62
C ALA A 361 18.84 -3.37 25.86
N ALA A 362 18.30 -2.29 26.40
CA ALA A 362 18.55 -0.96 25.87
C ALA A 362 20.04 -0.62 25.97
N ASN A 363 20.62 0.07 24.99
CA ASN A 363 21.94 0.69 25.13
C ASN A 363 21.82 2.07 25.83
N ASP A 364 22.93 2.76 26.09
CA ASP A 364 22.91 4.04 26.81
C ASP A 364 22.17 5.17 26.07
N THR A 365 22.28 5.21 24.74
CA THR A 365 21.55 6.19 23.92
C THR A 365 20.05 5.90 23.95
N GLU A 366 19.65 4.65 23.77
CA GLU A 366 18.25 4.20 23.89
C GLU A 366 17.69 4.51 25.29
N ARG A 367 18.46 4.23 26.36
CA ARG A 367 18.07 4.56 27.76
C ARG A 367 17.81 6.05 27.96
N ARG A 368 18.69 6.92 27.44
CA ARG A 368 18.53 8.37 27.52
C ARG A 368 17.27 8.83 26.80
N LYS A 369 17.06 8.38 25.55
CA LYS A 369 15.85 8.70 24.77
C LYS A 369 14.58 8.23 25.46
N VAL A 370 14.55 7.00 25.97
CA VAL A 370 13.40 6.45 26.71
C VAL A 370 13.12 7.25 27.99
N ARG A 371 14.15 7.68 28.73
CA ARG A 371 13.97 8.57 29.89
C ARG A 371 13.33 9.89 29.47
N THR A 372 13.87 10.54 28.44
CA THR A 372 13.31 11.79 27.90
C THR A 372 11.85 11.62 27.46
N ILE A 373 11.52 10.53 26.77
CA ILE A 373 10.14 10.25 26.35
C ILE A 373 9.23 10.12 27.58
N ARG A 374 9.65 9.42 28.63
CA ARG A 374 8.87 9.32 29.87
C ARG A 374 8.71 10.65 30.60
N ASP A 375 9.73 11.50 30.58
CA ASP A 375 9.66 12.85 31.14
C ASP A 375 8.65 13.70 30.35
N ILE A 376 8.65 13.62 29.03
CA ILE A 376 7.64 14.26 28.17
C ILE A 376 6.24 13.74 28.51
N GLN A 377 6.05 12.42 28.59
CA GLN A 377 4.76 11.82 28.96
C GLN A 377 4.27 12.28 30.33
N PHE A 378 5.18 12.45 31.29
CA PHE A 378 4.87 13.00 32.61
C PHE A 378 4.42 14.46 32.52
N ILE A 379 5.12 15.30 31.76
CA ILE A 379 4.75 16.71 31.55
C ILE A 379 3.37 16.82 30.90
N VAL A 380 3.13 16.07 29.82
CA VAL A 380 1.84 16.03 29.09
C VAL A 380 0.71 15.63 30.03
N ARG A 381 0.89 14.58 30.84
CA ARG A 381 -0.14 14.08 31.76
C ARG A 381 -0.49 15.11 32.86
N ASN A 382 0.49 15.86 33.35
CA ASN A 382 0.28 16.84 34.42
C ASN A 382 -0.14 18.23 33.90
N ASN A 383 -0.12 18.46 32.58
CA ASN A 383 -0.48 19.74 31.97
C ASN A 383 -1.48 19.56 30.82
N PRO A 384 -2.69 19.02 31.07
CA PRO A 384 -3.75 18.97 30.08
C PRO A 384 -3.92 20.29 29.33
N GLY A 385 -3.97 20.25 28.00
CA GLY A 385 -4.35 21.38 27.17
C GLY A 385 -3.32 22.52 27.05
N LYS A 386 -2.14 22.41 27.67
CA LYS A 386 -1.05 23.37 27.45
C LYS A 386 -0.17 22.93 26.29
N GLU A 387 0.37 23.92 25.57
CA GLU A 387 1.33 23.66 24.52
C GLU A 387 2.62 23.10 25.12
N VAL A 388 2.82 21.79 24.91
CA VAL A 388 3.86 21.00 25.57
C VAL A 388 5.25 21.56 25.27
N GLN A 389 5.46 22.10 24.07
CA GLN A 389 6.75 22.60 23.59
C GLN A 389 7.37 23.65 24.52
N HIS A 390 6.55 24.54 25.11
CA HIS A 390 7.05 25.58 26.03
C HIS A 390 7.34 25.06 27.44
N LEU A 391 6.88 23.85 27.76
CA LEU A 391 7.05 23.23 29.07
C LEU A 391 8.21 22.23 29.11
N LEU A 392 8.78 21.89 27.96
CA LEU A 392 9.88 20.93 27.89
C LEU A 392 11.19 21.59 28.34
N PRO A 393 11.88 21.01 29.35
CA PRO A 393 13.25 21.35 29.65
C PRO A 393 14.15 21.20 28.41
N SER A 394 15.28 21.91 28.38
CA SER A 394 16.33 21.59 27.42
C SER A 394 16.89 20.20 27.73
N PHE A 395 16.53 19.22 26.91
CA PHE A 395 16.99 17.84 27.04
C PHE A 395 18.33 17.57 26.33
N GLY A 396 18.93 18.61 25.72
CA GLY A 396 20.18 18.50 24.96
C GLY A 396 20.04 17.85 23.58
N TYR A 397 18.82 17.68 23.08
CA TYR A 397 18.54 17.23 21.70
C TYR A 397 18.29 18.42 20.78
N GLY A 398 18.58 18.23 19.49
CA GLY A 398 18.16 19.18 18.46
C GLY A 398 16.64 19.22 18.32
N GLU A 399 16.10 20.29 17.74
CA GLU A 399 14.66 20.52 17.62
C GLU A 399 13.92 19.39 16.87
N GLU A 400 14.46 18.93 15.73
CA GLU A 400 13.89 17.82 14.94
C GLU A 400 13.84 16.50 15.72
N GLU A 401 14.91 16.19 16.46
CA GLU A 401 14.98 14.98 17.29
C GLU A 401 14.01 15.08 18.47
N LEU A 402 13.94 16.25 19.12
CA LEU A 402 13.01 16.50 20.20
C LEU A 402 11.56 16.37 19.74
N GLN A 403 11.22 16.90 18.56
CA GLN A 403 9.89 16.75 17.95
C GLN A 403 9.55 15.27 17.71
N THR A 404 10.51 14.49 17.21
CA THR A 404 10.35 13.05 17.02
C THR A 404 10.08 12.32 18.35
N LEU A 405 10.84 12.66 19.41
CA LEU A 405 10.63 12.11 20.75
C LEU A 405 9.28 12.53 21.34
N CYS A 406 8.81 13.75 21.06
CA CYS A 406 7.49 14.23 21.49
C CYS A 406 6.36 13.45 20.82
N GLN A 407 6.43 13.26 19.50
CA GLN A 407 5.43 12.47 18.78
C GLN A 407 5.39 11.04 19.30
N LEU A 408 6.56 10.44 19.52
CA LEU A 408 6.67 9.10 20.07
C LEU A 408 6.11 9.01 21.50
N ALA A 409 6.30 10.04 22.33
CA ALA A 409 5.71 10.13 23.66
C ALA A 409 4.18 10.06 23.60
N VAL A 410 3.55 10.85 22.73
CA VAL A 410 2.09 10.88 22.53
C VAL A 410 1.59 9.56 21.95
N ASP A 411 2.25 9.03 20.93
CA ASP A 411 1.87 7.78 20.26
C ASP A 411 1.90 6.57 21.22
N THR A 412 2.69 6.63 22.28
CA THR A 412 2.87 5.55 23.27
C THR A 412 2.13 5.80 24.58
N MET A 413 1.35 6.88 24.69
CA MET A 413 0.42 7.12 25.80
C MET A 413 -0.95 6.50 25.53
N ASP A 414 -1.65 6.12 26.60
CA ASP A 414 -3.04 5.67 26.52
C ASP A 414 -3.95 6.81 26.02
N GLN A 415 -4.67 6.59 24.91
CA GLN A 415 -5.58 7.58 24.33
C GLN A 415 -6.78 7.89 25.24
N GLY A 416 -7.15 7.01 26.17
CA GLY A 416 -8.15 7.34 27.20
C GLY A 416 -7.73 8.52 28.07
N ILE A 417 -6.42 8.65 28.35
CA ILE A 417 -5.86 9.81 29.05
C ILE A 417 -5.93 11.05 28.15
N LEU A 418 -5.57 10.93 26.87
CA LEU A 418 -5.53 12.04 25.93
C LEU A 418 -6.93 12.58 25.58
N ASN A 419 -7.92 11.71 25.42
CA ASN A 419 -9.31 12.08 25.15
C ASN A 419 -9.97 12.84 26.32
N GLY A 420 -9.55 12.54 27.56
CA GLY A 420 -9.91 13.36 28.72
C GLY A 420 -9.37 14.79 28.63
N LEU A 421 -8.20 14.98 28.00
CA LEU A 421 -7.61 16.31 27.78
C LEU A 421 -8.34 17.07 26.66
N THR A 422 -8.74 16.40 25.57
CA THR A 422 -9.44 17.06 24.45
C THR A 422 -10.86 17.47 24.80
N ALA A 423 -11.55 16.71 25.66
CA ALA A 423 -12.88 17.09 26.19
C ALA A 423 -12.85 18.38 27.02
N SER A 424 -11.67 18.84 27.43
CA SER A 424 -11.45 20.10 28.16
C SER A 424 -11.34 21.34 27.23
N GLY A 425 -11.54 21.18 25.92
CA GLY A 425 -11.74 22.31 24.98
C GLY A 425 -10.49 22.92 24.35
N LEU A 426 -9.35 22.21 24.31
CA LEU A 426 -8.11 22.72 23.70
C LEU A 426 -7.47 21.65 22.80
N GLY A 427 -7.37 21.96 21.51
CA GLY A 427 -6.82 21.07 20.49
C GLY A 427 -5.31 20.95 20.62
N ILE A 428 -4.84 19.73 20.89
CA ILE A 428 -3.45 19.38 20.61
C ILE A 428 -3.31 19.42 19.09
N ARG A 429 -2.75 20.50 18.54
CA ARG A 429 -2.27 20.52 17.16
C ARG A 429 -1.14 19.51 17.08
N THR A 430 -1.41 18.31 16.57
CA THR A 430 -0.37 17.38 16.12
C THR A 430 0.50 18.15 15.13
N VAL A 431 1.79 18.26 15.45
CA VAL A 431 2.73 19.15 14.78
C VAL A 431 3.01 18.61 13.38
N GLY A 432 2.30 19.16 12.39
CA GLY A 432 2.47 18.82 10.97
C GLY A 432 1.94 19.86 10.00
N SER A 433 1.64 21.10 10.44
CA SER A 433 1.09 22.12 9.55
C SER A 433 1.52 23.52 9.97
N SER A 434 2.71 23.95 9.52
CA SER A 434 3.11 25.35 9.51
C SER A 434 2.59 25.99 8.21
N SER A 435 1.47 26.69 8.27
CA SER A 435 1.07 27.62 7.22
C SER A 435 1.85 28.93 7.43
N SER A 436 2.71 29.29 6.48
CA SER A 436 3.33 30.61 6.40
C SER A 436 2.26 31.67 6.19
N ALA A 437 1.93 32.41 7.24
CA ALA A 437 1.18 33.66 7.11
C ALA A 437 2.15 34.76 6.69
N THR A 438 2.11 35.14 5.41
CA THR A 438 2.65 36.41 4.94
C THR A 438 1.77 37.54 5.49
N GLU A 439 2.27 38.28 6.47
CA GLU A 439 1.74 39.60 6.85
C GLU A 439 2.04 40.60 5.74
N GLY A 440 1.00 41.08 5.07
CA GLY A 440 1.03 42.27 4.23
C GLY A 440 0.69 43.51 5.06
N ARG A 441 1.53 44.53 4.96
CA ARG A 441 1.22 45.92 5.32
C ARG A 441 0.26 46.55 4.33
#